data_AF-A0A2W2DBU8-F1
#
_entry.id   AF-A0A2W2DBU8-F1
#
_cell.length_a   1.000
_cell.length_b   1.000
_cell.length_c   1.000
_cell.angle_alpha   90.00
_cell.angle_beta   90.00
_cell.angle_gamma   90.00
#
_symmetry.space_group_name_H-M   'P 1'
#
loop_
_entity.id
_entity.type
_entity.pdbx_description
1 polymer ?
#
loop_
_entity_poly.entity_id
_entity_poly.type
_entity_poly.pdbx_seq_one_letter_code
_entity_poly.pdbx_strand_id
1 'polypeptide(L)'
;MSVQESTFHGFANPVDPSPAELRAWAYHPDSVPLASMPPDWDLLVSGDRLVMTLFDLAMDPNCPARRFALHCLYIYAADGIRTNFRAHPKRRFRKLVDQAERNGDELMRTWAHNSRVLLSQPGLFVYRDWCEGGLVRENRRL
;
A
#
# COMPACT_ATOMS: atom_id res chain seq x y z
N MET A 1 -4.58 31.72 8.13
CA MET A 1 -5.28 30.55 8.71
C MET A 1 -4.24 29.73 9.43
N SER A 2 -4.32 29.63 10.75
CA SER A 2 -3.40 28.82 11.56
C SER A 2 -3.80 27.35 11.37
N VAL A 3 -3.04 26.61 10.56
CA VAL A 3 -3.18 25.16 10.48
C VAL A 3 -2.70 24.64 11.82
N GLN A 4 -3.60 24.19 12.69
CA GLN A 4 -3.21 23.38 13.83
C GLN A 4 -2.53 22.14 13.24
N GLU A 5 -1.21 22.05 13.39
CA GLU A 5 -0.48 20.81 13.20
C GLU A 5 -1.01 19.83 14.24
N SER A 6 -2.05 19.09 13.85
CA SER A 6 -2.59 17.99 14.63
C SER A 6 -1.52 16.90 14.65
N THR A 7 -0.67 16.93 15.67
CA THR A 7 0.36 15.92 15.87
C THR A 7 -0.32 14.56 16.01
N PHE A 8 0.05 13.58 15.19
CA PHE A 8 -0.46 12.21 15.37
C PHE A 8 0.11 11.66 16.68
N HIS A 9 -0.77 11.29 17.62
CA HIS A 9 -0.38 10.85 18.97
C HIS A 9 -0.27 9.32 19.12
N GLY A 10 -0.60 8.58 18.07
CA GLY A 10 -0.55 7.12 18.05
C GLY A 10 -1.86 6.46 17.62
N PHE A 11 -1.78 5.16 17.36
CA PHE A 11 -2.92 4.31 17.03
C PHE A 11 -3.63 3.85 18.30
N ALA A 12 -4.96 3.93 18.34
CA ALA A 12 -5.77 3.32 19.40
C ALA A 12 -5.61 1.79 19.41
N ASN A 13 -5.52 1.19 18.23
CA ASN A 13 -5.15 -0.20 18.04
C ASN A 13 -4.25 -0.35 16.80
N PRO A 14 -2.92 -0.53 16.98
CA PRO A 14 -2.00 -0.59 15.84
C PRO A 14 -2.19 -1.84 14.96
N VAL A 15 -2.80 -2.93 15.46
CA VAL A 15 -3.07 -4.11 14.62
C VAL A 15 -4.33 -3.97 13.76
N ASP A 16 -5.17 -2.98 14.04
CA ASP A 16 -6.41 -2.71 13.29
C ASP A 16 -6.69 -1.20 13.26
N PRO A 17 -5.82 -0.40 12.61
CA PRO A 17 -5.97 1.04 12.60
C PRO A 17 -7.18 1.46 11.77
N SER A 18 -7.78 2.58 12.13
CA SER A 18 -8.79 3.21 11.29
C SER A 18 -8.15 3.88 10.06
N PRO A 19 -8.92 4.08 8.97
CA PRO A 19 -8.50 4.90 7.84
C PRO A 19 -8.00 6.30 8.22
N ALA A 20 -8.61 6.91 9.24
CA ALA A 20 -8.25 8.24 9.71
C ALA A 20 -6.89 8.23 10.42
N GLU A 21 -6.66 7.26 11.31
CA GLU A 21 -5.37 7.11 12.00
C GLU A 21 -4.25 6.77 11.01
N LEU A 22 -4.49 5.85 10.06
CA LEU A 22 -3.50 5.50 9.05
C LEU A 22 -3.12 6.72 8.21
N ARG A 23 -4.10 7.54 7.82
CA ARG A 23 -3.85 8.78 7.08
C ARG A 23 -3.06 9.79 7.93
N ALA A 24 -3.45 10.01 9.19
CA ALA A 24 -2.76 10.94 10.08
C ALA A 24 -1.29 10.51 10.30
N TRP A 25 -1.05 9.23 10.56
CA TRP A 25 0.29 8.68 10.66
C TRP A 25 1.08 8.85 9.35
N ALA A 26 0.47 8.60 8.19
CA ALA A 26 1.17 8.65 6.91
C ALA A 26 1.72 10.05 6.55
N TYR A 27 1.10 11.12 7.07
CA TYR A 27 1.60 12.50 6.94
C TYR A 27 2.57 12.91 8.06
N HIS A 28 2.68 12.12 9.13
CA HIS A 28 3.59 12.33 10.25
C HIS A 28 4.30 11.03 10.65
N PRO A 29 4.97 10.30 9.74
CA PRO A 29 5.46 8.94 10.02
C PRO A 29 6.52 8.89 11.11
N ASP A 30 7.22 10.00 11.37
CA ASP A 30 8.23 10.11 12.42
C ASP A 30 7.62 10.22 13.82
N SER A 31 6.32 10.56 13.94
CA SER A 31 5.63 10.65 15.23
C SER A 31 5.53 9.30 15.94
N VAL A 32 5.38 8.23 15.18
CA VAL A 32 5.42 6.85 15.67
C VAL A 32 6.25 6.02 14.68
N PRO A 33 7.53 5.75 15.00
CA PRO A 33 8.44 5.03 14.10
C PRO A 33 7.92 3.65 13.76
N LEU A 34 8.13 3.19 12.51
CA LEU A 34 7.78 1.83 12.08
C LEU A 34 8.36 0.73 12.99
N ALA A 35 9.55 0.95 13.57
CA ALA A 35 10.19 0.01 14.50
C ALA A 35 9.41 -0.19 15.83
N SER A 36 8.48 0.70 16.16
CA SER A 36 7.58 0.58 17.31
C SER A 36 6.25 -0.09 16.98
N MET A 37 5.99 -0.38 15.69
CA MET A 37 4.80 -1.10 15.26
C MET A 37 4.91 -2.59 15.56
N PRO A 38 3.78 -3.32 15.63
CA PRO A 38 3.79 -4.78 15.69
C PRO A 38 4.65 -5.40 14.57
N PRO A 39 5.22 -6.60 14.79
CA PRO A 39 5.85 -7.35 13.71
C PRO A 39 4.90 -7.50 12.51
N ASP A 40 5.46 -7.44 11.30
CA ASP A 40 4.72 -7.58 10.04
C ASP A 40 3.52 -6.60 9.92
N TRP A 41 3.68 -5.38 10.43
CA TRP A 41 2.63 -4.38 10.41
C TRP A 41 2.12 -4.04 9.01
N ASP A 42 3.01 -4.06 8.02
CA ASP A 42 2.67 -3.94 6.60
C ASP A 42 1.67 -5.02 6.16
N LEU A 43 1.84 -6.28 6.58
CA LEU A 43 0.86 -7.35 6.32
C LEU A 43 -0.48 -7.07 7.01
N LEU A 44 -0.47 -6.60 8.27
CA LEU A 44 -1.69 -6.30 9.03
C LEU A 44 -2.53 -5.20 8.37
N VAL A 45 -1.90 -4.16 7.83
CA VAL A 45 -2.62 -3.03 7.23
C VAL A 45 -2.95 -3.21 5.75
N SER A 46 -2.36 -4.19 5.06
CA SER A 46 -2.55 -4.46 3.61
C SER A 46 -3.88 -5.14 3.25
N GLY A 47 -4.93 -4.95 4.04
CA GLY A 47 -6.24 -5.60 3.88
C GLY A 47 -7.32 -4.73 3.21
N ASP A 48 -8.45 -5.37 2.91
CA ASP A 48 -9.61 -4.76 2.23
C ASP A 48 -10.21 -3.55 2.96
N ARG A 49 -10.03 -3.44 4.28
CA ARG A 49 -10.51 -2.32 5.09
C ARG A 49 -9.75 -1.03 4.78
N LEU A 50 -8.45 -1.14 4.52
CA LEU A 50 -7.54 0.01 4.41
C LEU A 50 -7.00 0.21 2.99
N VAL A 51 -7.21 -0.73 2.07
CA VAL A 51 -6.68 -0.66 0.70
C VAL A 51 -7.03 0.63 -0.03
N MET A 52 -8.23 1.20 0.17
CA MET A 52 -8.59 2.49 -0.45
C MET A 52 -7.76 3.63 0.13
N THR A 53 -7.54 3.64 1.45
CA THR A 53 -6.69 4.65 2.12
C THR A 53 -5.24 4.51 1.69
N LEU A 54 -4.71 3.28 1.65
CA LEU A 54 -3.37 3.01 1.13
C LEU A 54 -3.22 3.45 -0.32
N PHE A 55 -4.25 3.25 -1.14
CA PHE A 55 -4.25 3.69 -2.52
C PHE A 55 -4.19 5.22 -2.64
N ASP A 56 -5.04 5.94 -1.90
CA ASP A 56 -5.02 7.41 -1.88
C ASP A 56 -3.65 7.94 -1.42
N LEU A 57 -3.06 7.34 -0.38
CA LEU A 57 -1.74 7.72 0.13
C LEU A 57 -0.61 7.44 -0.87
N ALA A 58 -0.69 6.34 -1.63
CA ALA A 58 0.28 6.01 -2.66
C ALA A 58 0.15 6.92 -3.91
N MET A 59 -1.06 7.40 -4.19
CA MET A 59 -1.36 8.33 -5.28
C MET A 59 -0.91 9.76 -5.01
N ASP A 60 -0.80 10.19 -3.74
CA ASP A 60 -0.37 11.54 -3.38
C ASP A 60 1.17 11.68 -3.39
N PRO A 61 1.76 12.48 -4.30
CA PRO A 61 3.21 12.71 -4.34
C PRO A 61 3.76 13.41 -3.08
N ASN A 62 2.92 14.11 -2.31
CA ASN A 62 3.33 14.83 -1.11
C ASN A 62 3.26 13.99 0.16
N CYS A 63 2.73 12.77 0.09
CA CYS A 63 2.63 11.89 1.26
C CYS A 63 4.03 11.38 1.68
N PRO A 64 4.50 11.69 2.91
CA PRO A 64 5.79 11.21 3.41
C PRO A 64 5.87 9.66 3.47
N ALA A 65 4.81 8.99 3.93
CA ALA A 65 4.75 7.53 3.99
C ALA A 65 4.34 6.87 2.67
N ARG A 66 4.36 7.59 1.54
CA ARG A 66 3.92 7.10 0.23
C ARG A 66 4.54 5.77 -0.19
N ARG A 67 5.85 5.60 0.04
CA ARG A 67 6.56 4.35 -0.30
C ARG A 67 6.08 3.17 0.54
N PHE A 68 5.74 3.39 1.81
CA PHE A 68 5.14 2.37 2.66
C PHE A 68 3.73 2.00 2.17
N ALA A 69 2.92 3.00 1.80
CA ALA A 69 1.60 2.75 1.25
C ALA A 69 1.68 1.92 -0.06
N LEU A 70 2.61 2.27 -0.95
CA LEU A 70 2.86 1.52 -2.19
C LEU A 70 3.31 0.07 -1.91
N HIS A 71 4.15 -0.13 -0.91
CA HIS A 71 4.57 -1.47 -0.45
C HIS A 71 3.38 -2.32 -0.02
N CYS A 72 2.47 -1.75 0.76
CA CYS A 72 1.24 -2.42 1.16
C CYS A 72 0.33 -2.77 -0.04
N LEU A 73 0.30 -1.92 -1.09
CA LEU A 73 -0.42 -2.24 -2.32
C LEU A 73 0.18 -3.41 -3.10
N TYR A 74 1.51 -3.61 -3.03
CA TYR A 74 2.14 -4.81 -3.61
C TYR A 74 1.75 -6.08 -2.84
N ILE A 75 1.73 -6.02 -1.50
CA ILE A 75 1.24 -7.12 -0.65
C ILE A 75 -0.21 -7.46 -1.00
N TYR A 76 -1.11 -6.47 -1.01
CA TYR A 76 -2.52 -6.67 -1.36
C TYR A 76 -2.71 -7.28 -2.75
N ALA A 77 -1.95 -6.82 -3.76
CA ALA A 77 -2.00 -7.38 -5.11
C ALA A 77 -1.52 -8.84 -5.13
N ALA A 78 -0.39 -9.13 -4.49
CA ALA A 78 0.17 -10.47 -4.41
C ALA A 78 -0.78 -11.46 -3.72
N ASP A 79 -1.33 -11.09 -2.57
CA ASP A 79 -2.24 -11.95 -1.80
C ASP A 79 -3.53 -12.23 -2.59
N GLY A 80 -4.11 -11.17 -3.19
CA GLY A 80 -5.25 -11.30 -4.08
C GLY A 80 -4.99 -12.22 -5.26
N ILE A 81 -3.85 -12.09 -5.97
CA ILE A 81 -3.56 -12.91 -7.15
C ILE A 81 -3.23 -14.36 -6.77
N ARG A 82 -2.38 -14.58 -5.76
CA ARG A 82 -1.94 -15.92 -5.35
C ARG A 82 -3.06 -16.77 -4.78
N THR A 83 -4.04 -16.13 -4.13
CA THR A 83 -5.22 -16.83 -3.59
C THR A 83 -6.34 -16.98 -4.63
N ASN A 84 -6.09 -16.62 -5.90
CA ASN A 84 -7.11 -16.52 -6.94
C ASN A 84 -8.33 -15.68 -6.49
N PHE A 85 -8.04 -14.57 -5.83
CA PHE A 85 -8.99 -13.58 -5.32
C PHE A 85 -9.95 -14.13 -4.26
N ARG A 86 -9.53 -15.13 -3.47
CA ARG A 86 -10.23 -15.54 -2.26
C ARG A 86 -10.00 -14.58 -1.10
N ALA A 87 -8.82 -13.96 -1.03
CA ALA A 87 -8.49 -12.98 0.01
C ALA A 87 -9.16 -11.62 -0.23
N HIS A 88 -9.23 -11.18 -1.49
CA HIS A 88 -9.71 -9.84 -1.85
C HIS A 88 -10.59 -9.86 -3.11
N PRO A 89 -11.61 -8.99 -3.22
CA PRO A 89 -12.46 -8.91 -4.40
C PRO A 89 -11.70 -8.51 -5.68
N LYS A 90 -11.65 -9.40 -6.67
CA LYS A 90 -11.04 -9.14 -8.00
C LYS A 90 -11.51 -7.85 -8.66
N ARG A 91 -12.79 -7.49 -8.49
CA ARG A 91 -13.37 -6.26 -9.03
C ARG A 91 -12.73 -5.01 -8.43
N ARG A 92 -12.43 -5.02 -7.12
CA ARG A 92 -11.80 -3.90 -6.44
C ARG A 92 -10.36 -3.73 -6.92
N PHE A 93 -9.59 -4.82 -6.92
CA PHE A 93 -8.22 -4.83 -7.46
C PHE A 93 -8.15 -4.24 -8.88
N ARG A 94 -9.00 -4.69 -9.81
CA ARG A 94 -9.04 -4.17 -11.18
C ARG A 94 -9.28 -2.67 -11.25
N LYS A 95 -10.20 -2.14 -10.44
CA LYS A 95 -10.48 -0.69 -10.38
C LYS A 95 -9.25 0.11 -9.94
N LEU A 96 -8.54 -0.37 -8.91
CA LEU A 96 -7.33 0.29 -8.42
C LEU A 96 -6.22 0.30 -9.49
N VAL A 97 -6.01 -0.83 -10.15
CA VAL A 97 -5.03 -0.96 -11.25
C VAL A 97 -5.38 -0.01 -12.41
N ASP A 98 -6.64 0.03 -12.84
CA ASP A 98 -7.08 0.92 -13.93
C ASP A 98 -6.96 2.40 -13.54
N GLN A 99 -7.23 2.75 -12.28
CA GLN A 99 -7.09 4.12 -11.79
C GLN A 99 -5.62 4.54 -11.71
N ALA A 100 -4.74 3.68 -11.22
CA ALA A 100 -3.31 3.94 -11.13
C ALA A 100 -2.66 4.08 -12.52
N GLU A 101 -3.11 3.31 -13.51
CA GLU A 101 -2.61 3.47 -14.87
C GLU A 101 -3.00 4.82 -15.49
N ARG A 102 -4.26 5.24 -15.33
CA ARG A 102 -4.80 6.45 -15.96
C ARG A 102 -4.33 7.73 -15.28
N ASN A 103 -4.35 7.72 -13.96
CA ASN A 103 -4.22 8.93 -13.15
C ASN A 103 -2.95 8.94 -12.29
N GLY A 104 -2.29 7.80 -12.14
CA GLY A 104 -1.09 7.67 -11.33
C GLY A 104 0.13 8.25 -12.03
N ASP A 105 1.12 8.62 -11.22
CA ASP A 105 2.45 8.98 -11.71
C ASP A 105 3.26 7.72 -12.09
N GLU A 106 4.56 7.86 -12.32
CA GLU A 106 5.43 6.76 -12.72
C GLU A 106 5.44 5.58 -11.74
N LEU A 107 5.46 5.84 -10.42
CA LEU A 107 5.46 4.78 -9.40
C LEU A 107 4.15 3.99 -9.44
N MET A 108 3.02 4.70 -9.51
CA MET A 108 1.70 4.07 -9.55
C MET A 108 1.45 3.33 -10.86
N ARG A 109 1.92 3.88 -12.00
CA ARG A 109 1.87 3.18 -13.30
C ARG A 109 2.73 1.93 -13.31
N THR A 110 3.89 1.96 -12.65
CA THR A 110 4.76 0.78 -12.50
C THR A 110 4.09 -0.29 -11.65
N TRP A 111 3.49 0.08 -10.52
CA TRP A 111 2.70 -0.86 -9.72
C TRP A 111 1.52 -1.46 -10.50
N ALA A 112 0.78 -0.64 -11.26
CA ALA A 112 -0.33 -1.10 -12.09
C ALA A 112 0.13 -2.11 -13.14
N HIS A 113 1.24 -1.81 -13.82
CA HIS A 113 1.85 -2.72 -14.80
C HIS A 113 2.28 -4.03 -14.14
N ASN A 114 3.08 -3.98 -13.08
CA ASN A 114 3.57 -5.17 -12.37
C ASN A 114 2.40 -6.05 -11.89
N SER A 115 1.35 -5.43 -11.36
CA SER A 115 0.12 -6.10 -10.91
C SER A 115 -0.58 -6.85 -12.06
N ARG A 116 -0.60 -6.29 -13.27
CA ARG A 116 -1.15 -6.98 -14.46
C ARG A 116 -0.24 -8.10 -14.95
N VAL A 117 1.07 -7.89 -14.92
CA VAL A 117 2.05 -8.94 -15.26
C VAL A 117 1.86 -10.13 -14.35
N LEU A 118 1.81 -9.94 -13.03
CA LEU A 118 1.59 -11.04 -12.09
C LEU A 118 0.22 -11.70 -12.27
N LEU A 119 -0.83 -10.91 -12.54
CA LEU A 119 -2.15 -11.48 -12.80
C LEU A 119 -2.17 -12.40 -14.03
N SER A 120 -1.44 -12.03 -15.09
CA SER A 120 -1.35 -12.85 -16.31
C SER A 120 -0.37 -14.01 -16.18
N GLN A 121 0.66 -13.87 -15.35
CA GLN A 121 1.70 -14.87 -15.12
C GLN A 121 2.00 -15.03 -13.62
N PRO A 122 1.14 -15.73 -12.85
CA PRO A 122 1.33 -15.88 -11.40
C PRO A 122 2.65 -16.54 -10.97
N GLY A 123 3.28 -17.29 -11.88
CA GLY A 123 4.59 -17.93 -11.65
C GLY A 123 5.76 -16.94 -11.50
N LEU A 124 5.59 -15.67 -11.86
CA LEU A 124 6.58 -14.61 -11.66
C LEU A 124 6.61 -14.07 -10.22
N PHE A 125 5.80 -14.63 -9.33
CA PHE A 125 5.78 -14.24 -7.92
C PHE A 125 7.13 -14.55 -7.25
N VAL A 126 7.77 -13.51 -6.72
CA VAL A 126 8.96 -13.61 -5.87
C VAL A 126 8.64 -12.93 -4.53
N TYR A 127 8.67 -13.69 -3.44
CA TYR A 127 8.25 -13.19 -2.12
C TYR A 127 9.01 -11.92 -1.69
N ARG A 128 10.34 -11.92 -1.86
CA ARG A 128 11.20 -10.78 -1.56
C ARG A 128 10.83 -9.51 -2.32
N ASP A 129 10.39 -9.67 -3.56
CA ASP A 129 10.06 -8.55 -4.45
C ASP A 129 8.70 -7.94 -4.10
N TRP A 130 7.71 -8.81 -3.85
CA TRP A 130 6.32 -8.43 -3.66
C TRP A 130 5.93 -8.14 -2.20
N CYS A 131 6.45 -8.93 -1.27
CA CYS A 131 6.05 -8.89 0.14
C CYS A 131 7.10 -8.26 1.05
N GLU A 132 8.39 -8.28 0.68
CA GLU A 132 9.45 -7.64 1.48
C GLU A 132 9.90 -6.29 0.91
N GLY A 133 9.25 -5.81 -0.17
CA GLY A 133 9.43 -4.46 -0.71
C GLY A 133 10.53 -4.29 -1.75
N GLY A 134 11.02 -5.38 -2.37
CA GLY A 134 12.01 -5.31 -3.44
C GLY A 134 11.56 -4.41 -4.61
N LEU A 135 10.32 -4.56 -5.08
CA LEU A 135 9.79 -3.76 -6.19
C LEU A 135 9.67 -2.27 -5.88
N VAL A 136 9.37 -1.91 -4.64
CA VAL A 136 9.32 -0.51 -4.20
C VAL A 136 10.71 0.09 -4.09
N ARG A 137 11.68 -0.67 -3.54
CA ARG A 137 13.08 -0.23 -3.41
C ARG A 137 13.75 -0.02 -4.75
N GLU A 138 13.57 -0.94 -5.68
CA GLU A 138 14.21 -0.89 -7.00
C GLU A 138 13.41 -0.06 -8.02
N ASN A 139 12.14 0.25 -7.74
CA ASN A 139 11.21 0.84 -8.70
C ASN A 139 11.22 0.11 -10.05
N ARG A 140 11.30 -1.23 -9.99
CA ARG A 140 11.51 -2.08 -11.17
C ARG A 140 10.19 -2.43 -11.83
N ARG A 141 10.16 -2.39 -13.15
CA ARG A 141 9.06 -2.89 -13.98
C ARG A 141 9.33 -4.35 -14.38
N LEU A 142 8.32 -5.22 -14.23
CA LEU A 142 8.36 -6.64 -14.55
C LEU A 142 7.95 -6.95 -16.00
#